data_AF-A0A929H5R9-F1
#
_entry.id   AF-A0A929H5R9-F1
#
_cell.length_a   1.000
_cell.length_b   1.000
_cell.length_c   1.000
_cell.angle_alpha   90.00
_cell.angle_beta   90.00
_cell.angle_gamma   90.00
#
_symmetry.space_group_name_H-M   'P 1'
#
loop_
_entity.id
_entity.type
_entity.pdbx_description
1 polymer ?
#
loop_
_entity_poly.entity_id
_entity_poly.type
_entity_poly.pdbx_seq_one_letter_code
_entity_poly.pdbx_strand_id
1 'polypeptide(L)'
;MAKKRMLIVPAELVDRIDENRGDMSQAELIDFLIDSQLKEETKESKGVTKEQQYVTKEEFHSLEQDIKKLLRSFLDFFVSYGLELGKQSPKTEFEELVGRLQGLEKELDSDSEKGKATIKWK
;
A
#
# COMPACT_ATOMS: atom_id res chain seq x y z
N MET A 1 37.50 -1.17 18.34
CA MET A 1 37.12 -2.58 18.63
C MET A 1 35.83 -2.56 19.43
N ALA A 2 34.72 -3.02 18.86
CA ALA A 2 33.45 -3.09 19.59
C ALA A 2 33.53 -4.13 20.72
N LYS A 3 33.15 -3.74 21.93
CA LYS A 3 33.15 -4.61 23.11
C LYS A 3 32.04 -5.66 22.95
N LYS A 4 32.40 -6.92 22.72
CA LYS A 4 31.44 -8.04 22.62
C LYS A 4 31.07 -8.56 24.01
N ARG A 5 29.80 -8.87 24.23
CA ARG A 5 29.26 -9.52 25.45
C ARG A 5 28.44 -10.75 25.04
N MET A 6 28.33 -11.74 25.92
CA MET A 6 27.59 -12.99 25.65
C MET A 6 26.14 -12.86 26.13
N LEU A 7 25.18 -13.20 25.26
CA LEU A 7 23.76 -13.29 25.57
C LEU A 7 23.36 -14.76 25.59
N ILE A 8 22.80 -15.23 26.70
CA ILE A 8 22.33 -16.62 26.85
C ILE A 8 20.82 -16.62 26.66
N VAL A 9 20.35 -17.40 25.69
CA VAL A 9 18.94 -17.56 25.35
C VAL A 9 18.61 -19.04 25.17
N PRO A 10 17.35 -19.46 25.40
CA PRO A 10 16.94 -20.84 25.15
C PRO A 10 17.18 -21.26 23.70
N ALA A 11 17.63 -22.50 23.49
CA ALA A 11 17.94 -23.01 22.15
C ALA A 11 16.74 -22.92 21.20
N GLU A 12 15.55 -23.29 21.67
CA GLU A 12 14.30 -23.21 20.90
C GLU A 12 13.94 -21.79 20.46
N LEU A 13 14.41 -20.77 21.18
CA LEU A 13 14.22 -19.38 20.78
C LEU A 13 15.19 -19.00 19.66
N VAL A 14 16.43 -19.48 19.72
CA VAL A 14 17.43 -19.26 18.68
C VAL A 14 16.98 -19.91 17.37
N ASP A 15 16.44 -21.14 17.44
CA ASP A 15 15.94 -21.85 16.26
C ASP A 15 14.79 -21.09 15.59
N ARG A 16 13.81 -20.64 16.39
CA ARG A 16 12.70 -19.81 15.88
C ARG A 16 13.18 -18.49 15.29
N ILE A 17 14.17 -17.85 15.90
CA ILE A 17 14.77 -16.63 15.35
C ILE A 17 15.40 -16.92 13.98
N ASP A 18 16.14 -18.01 13.88
CA ASP A 18 16.86 -18.37 12.67
C ASP A 18 15.92 -18.73 11.50
N GLU A 19 14.76 -19.32 11.79
CA GLU A 19 13.72 -19.61 10.80
C GLU A 19 12.98 -18.34 10.31
N ASN A 20 12.84 -17.32 11.17
CA ASN A 20 11.98 -16.16 10.90
C ASN A 20 12.73 -14.85 10.60
N ARG A 21 14.05 -14.80 10.79
CA ARG A 21 14.87 -13.59 10.58
C ARG A 21 15.02 -13.19 9.10
N GLY A 22 14.59 -14.04 8.17
CA GLY A 22 14.83 -13.85 6.74
C GLY A 22 16.33 -13.75 6.44
N ASP A 23 16.73 -12.74 5.68
CA ASP A 23 18.13 -12.51 5.28
C ASP A 23 18.97 -11.78 6.34
N MET A 24 18.37 -11.38 7.47
CA MET A 24 19.08 -10.65 8.53
C MET A 24 19.93 -11.60 9.39
N SER A 25 21.03 -11.09 9.95
CA SER A 25 21.75 -11.75 11.04
C SER A 25 21.01 -11.62 12.38
N GLN A 26 21.32 -12.48 13.34
CA GLN A 26 20.72 -12.39 14.69
C GLN A 26 20.97 -11.03 15.36
N ALA A 27 22.15 -10.44 15.15
CA ALA A 27 22.49 -9.13 15.71
C ALA A 27 21.66 -8.01 15.05
N GLU A 28 21.51 -8.04 13.73
CA GLU A 28 20.69 -7.07 12.98
C GLU A 28 19.21 -7.19 13.33
N LEU A 29 18.69 -8.41 13.51
CA LEU A 29 17.32 -8.61 13.97
C LEU A 29 17.12 -8.01 15.36
N ILE A 30 18.02 -8.29 16.32
CA ILE A 30 17.91 -7.77 17.68
C ILE A 30 18.00 -6.24 17.68
N ASP A 31 18.93 -5.67 16.92
CA ASP A 31 19.07 -4.22 16.77
C ASP A 31 17.81 -3.59 16.17
N PHE A 32 17.26 -4.20 15.12
CA PHE A 32 15.99 -3.78 14.51
C PHE A 32 14.82 -3.83 15.48
N LEU A 33 14.69 -4.90 16.27
CA LEU A 33 13.62 -5.05 17.26
C LEU A 33 13.75 -4.03 18.41
N ILE A 34 14.96 -3.77 18.87
CA ILE A 34 15.24 -2.72 19.86
C ILE A 34 14.84 -1.36 19.29
N ASP A 35 15.27 -1.06 18.07
CA ASP A 35 14.91 0.17 17.37
C ASP A 35 13.41 0.30 17.10
N SER A 36 12.71 -0.80 16.82
CA SER A 36 11.27 -0.76 16.57
C SER A 36 10.52 -0.41 17.85
N GLN A 37 10.86 -1.06 18.96
CA GLN A 37 10.20 -0.88 20.26
C GLN A 37 10.54 0.47 20.90
N LEU A 38 11.81 0.87 20.89
CA LEU A 38 12.23 2.16 21.48
C LEU A 38 11.76 3.37 20.65
N LYS A 39 11.64 3.23 19.32
CA LYS A 39 11.03 4.28 18.48
C LYS A 39 9.51 4.35 18.68
N GLU A 40 8.85 3.32 19.18
CA GLU A 40 7.44 3.40 19.59
C GLU A 40 7.28 4.18 20.90
N GLU A 41 8.10 3.89 21.91
CA GLU A 41 8.09 4.64 23.19
C GLU A 41 8.48 6.12 23.03
N THR A 42 9.43 6.43 22.13
CA THR A 42 9.86 7.82 21.90
C THR A 42 8.83 8.63 21.09
N LYS A 43 7.96 7.99 20.31
CA LYS A 43 6.93 8.69 19.53
C LYS A 43 5.73 9.15 20.34
N GLU A 44 5.48 8.56 21.50
CA GLU A 44 4.50 9.10 22.44
C GLU A 44 4.98 10.41 23.09
N SER A 45 6.29 10.67 23.10
CA SER A 45 6.90 11.84 23.77
C SER A 45 7.60 12.83 22.83
N LYS A 46 7.86 12.47 21.57
CA LYS A 46 8.36 13.40 20.54
C LYS A 46 7.67 13.11 19.22
N GLY A 47 6.75 14.00 18.87
CA GLY A 47 6.12 14.02 17.57
C GLY A 47 7.16 13.99 16.45
N VAL A 48 6.80 13.27 15.39
CA VAL A 48 7.39 13.22 14.04
C VAL A 48 8.12 11.90 13.68
N THR A 49 7.46 11.22 12.72
CA THR A 49 7.94 10.31 11.66
C THR A 49 8.40 8.89 12.00
N LYS A 50 7.47 7.92 11.96
CA LYS A 50 7.54 6.91 10.89
C LYS A 50 6.24 7.01 10.10
N GLU A 51 6.41 7.00 8.80
CA GLU A 51 5.42 6.81 7.75
C GLU A 51 4.21 6.02 8.25
N GLN A 52 3.08 6.71 8.28
CA GLN A 52 1.78 6.11 8.49
C GLN A 52 1.46 5.29 7.24
N GLN A 53 1.94 4.05 7.20
CA GLN A 53 1.44 3.01 6.30
C GLN A 53 0.08 2.50 6.81
N TYR A 54 -0.82 3.41 7.14
CA TYR A 54 -2.20 3.10 7.50
C TYR A 54 -3.05 4.10 6.74
N VAL A 55 -3.85 3.58 5.80
CA VAL A 55 -4.82 4.39 5.04
C VAL A 55 -5.72 5.09 6.05
N THR A 56 -5.77 6.42 5.96
CA THR A 56 -6.63 7.23 6.82
C THR A 56 -8.11 6.93 6.51
N LYS A 57 -9.01 7.14 7.48
CA LYS A 57 -10.44 6.87 7.26
C LYS A 57 -11.01 7.76 6.15
N GLU A 58 -10.42 8.92 5.99
CA GLU A 58 -10.72 9.93 5.00
C GLU A 58 -10.34 9.48 3.59
N GLU A 59 -9.15 8.90 3.41
CA GLU A 59 -8.72 8.28 2.13
C GLU A 59 -9.59 7.09 1.75
N PHE A 60 -9.94 6.24 2.71
CA PHE A 60 -10.85 5.12 2.47
C PHE A 60 -12.25 5.59 2.07
N HIS A 61 -12.75 6.64 2.72
CA HIS A 61 -14.05 7.23 2.37
C HIS A 61 -14.01 7.92 0.99
N SER A 62 -12.91 8.56 0.61
CA SER A 62 -12.74 9.11 -0.75
C SER A 62 -12.82 7.99 -1.79
N LEU A 63 -12.04 6.91 -1.59
CA LEU A 63 -12.05 5.75 -2.45
C LEU A 63 -13.45 5.12 -2.58
N GLU A 64 -14.19 5.02 -1.46
CA GLU A 64 -15.56 4.52 -1.48
C GLU A 64 -16.47 5.39 -2.36
N GLN A 65 -16.34 6.72 -2.29
CA GLN A 65 -17.12 7.63 -3.13
C GLN A 65 -16.73 7.52 -4.61
N ASP A 66 -15.44 7.37 -4.89
CA ASP A 66 -14.93 7.21 -6.26
C ASP A 66 -15.42 5.91 -6.88
N ILE A 67 -15.38 4.80 -6.14
CA ILE A 67 -15.94 3.51 -6.56
C ILE A 67 -17.45 3.61 -6.79
N LYS A 68 -18.19 4.29 -5.91
CA LYS A 68 -19.64 4.51 -6.10
C LYS A 68 -19.95 5.33 -7.34
N LYS A 69 -19.16 6.37 -7.61
CA LYS A 69 -19.30 7.21 -8.80
C LYS A 69 -19.00 6.42 -10.07
N LEU A 70 -17.96 5.59 -10.07
CA LEU A 70 -17.61 4.71 -11.17
C LEU A 70 -18.71 3.70 -11.46
N LEU A 71 -19.21 3.01 -10.42
CA LEU A 71 -20.32 2.06 -10.56
C LEU A 71 -21.60 2.73 -11.04
N ARG A 72 -21.89 3.95 -10.58
CA ARG A 72 -23.04 4.72 -11.07
C ARG A 72 -22.90 5.09 -12.54
N SER A 73 -21.71 5.53 -12.97
CA SER A 73 -21.42 5.81 -14.38
C SER A 73 -21.52 4.56 -15.25
N PHE A 74 -21.10 3.40 -14.74
CA PHE A 74 -21.20 2.12 -15.44
C PHE A 74 -22.66 1.65 -15.56
N LEU A 75 -23.45 1.77 -14.50
CA LEU A 75 -24.89 1.44 -14.54
C LEU A 75 -25.66 2.40 -15.44
N ASP A 76 -25.37 3.69 -15.41
CA ASP A 76 -25.98 4.69 -16.29
C ASP A 76 -25.66 4.40 -17.77
N PHE A 77 -24.41 3.98 -18.05
CA PHE A 77 -24.03 3.45 -19.36
C PHE A 77 -24.85 2.22 -19.73
N PHE A 78 -24.97 1.21 -18.86
CA PHE A 78 -25.73 0.00 -19.18
C PHE A 78 -27.24 0.21 -19.28
N VAL A 79 -27.81 1.17 -18.53
CA VAL A 79 -29.22 1.53 -18.62
C VAL A 79 -29.48 2.30 -19.92
N SER A 80 -28.60 3.24 -20.27
CA SER A 80 -28.66 3.96 -21.55
C SER A 80 -28.46 3.01 -22.73
N TYR A 81 -27.39 2.21 -22.72
CA TYR A 81 -27.05 1.18 -23.72
C TYR A 81 -28.09 0.05 -23.80
N GLY A 82 -28.61 -0.41 -22.67
CA GLY A 82 -29.58 -1.50 -22.57
C GLY A 82 -30.99 -1.10 -22.99
N LEU A 83 -31.37 0.17 -22.81
CA LEU A 83 -32.59 0.74 -23.37
C LEU A 83 -32.42 1.13 -24.85
N GLU A 84 -31.20 1.47 -25.30
CA GLU A 84 -30.85 1.78 -26.69
C GLU A 84 -30.30 0.59 -27.51
N LEU A 85 -30.55 -0.65 -27.04
CA LEU A 85 -30.02 -1.91 -27.56
C LEU A 85 -30.59 -2.31 -28.94
N GLY A 86 -30.42 -1.41 -29.91
CA GLY A 86 -30.67 -1.67 -31.31
C GLY A 86 -30.03 -0.69 -32.29
N LYS A 87 -29.33 0.40 -31.89
CA LYS A 87 -29.01 1.46 -32.88
C LYS A 87 -27.59 2.05 -32.93
N GLN A 88 -26.72 1.96 -31.92
CA GLN A 88 -25.36 2.57 -32.00
C GLN A 88 -24.26 1.55 -31.64
N SER A 89 -23.14 1.61 -32.37
CA SER A 89 -22.12 0.57 -32.35
C SER A 89 -21.32 0.55 -31.02
N PRO A 90 -21.21 -0.60 -30.34
CA PRO A 90 -20.68 -0.70 -28.97
C PRO A 90 -19.19 -0.33 -28.76
N LYS A 91 -18.45 -0.02 -29.81
CA LYS A 91 -16.99 0.15 -29.74
C LYS A 91 -16.55 1.55 -29.31
N THR A 92 -17.17 2.60 -29.85
CA THR A 92 -16.74 3.98 -29.64
C THR A 92 -17.01 4.45 -28.20
N GLU A 93 -18.14 4.05 -27.62
CA GLU A 93 -18.49 4.45 -26.24
C GLU A 93 -17.78 3.60 -25.19
N PHE A 94 -17.44 2.35 -25.51
CA PHE A 94 -16.55 1.54 -24.68
C PHE A 94 -15.13 2.13 -24.65
N GLU A 95 -14.64 2.63 -25.79
CA GLU A 95 -13.39 3.39 -25.85
C GLU A 95 -13.45 4.68 -25.01
N GLU A 96 -14.59 5.38 -24.98
CA GLU A 96 -14.76 6.54 -24.09
C GLU A 96 -14.72 6.15 -22.61
N LEU A 97 -15.38 5.06 -22.22
CA LEU A 97 -15.35 4.55 -20.84
C LEU A 97 -13.94 4.08 -20.44
N VAL A 98 -13.24 3.36 -21.31
CA VAL A 98 -11.84 2.99 -21.14
C VAL A 98 -10.97 4.24 -21.00
N GLY A 99 -11.25 5.29 -21.79
CA GLY A 99 -10.59 6.58 -21.67
C GLY A 99 -10.82 7.25 -20.31
N ARG A 100 -12.04 7.20 -19.76
CA ARG A 100 -12.34 7.73 -18.42
C ARG A 100 -11.67 6.92 -17.31
N LEU A 101 -11.63 5.60 -17.43
CA LEU A 101 -10.92 4.69 -16.51
C LEU A 101 -9.40 4.96 -16.51
N GLN A 102 -8.80 5.10 -17.70
CA GLN A 102 -7.40 5.47 -17.84
C GLN A 102 -7.10 6.89 -17.35
N GLY A 103 -8.06 7.81 -17.49
CA GLY A 103 -7.96 9.16 -16.91
C GLY A 103 -7.90 9.12 -15.38
N LEU A 104 -8.76 8.30 -14.76
CA LEU A 104 -8.77 8.09 -13.31
C LEU A 104 -7.48 7.41 -12.83
N GLU A 105 -6.99 6.39 -13.55
CA GLU A 105 -5.71 5.72 -13.27
C GLU A 105 -4.54 6.71 -13.28
N LYS A 106 -4.51 7.62 -14.26
CA LYS A 106 -3.50 8.69 -14.34
C LYS A 106 -3.64 9.73 -13.22
N GLU A 107 -4.86 10.03 -12.78
CA GLU A 107 -5.13 10.93 -11.66
C GLU A 107 -4.59 10.33 -10.35
N LEU A 108 -4.83 9.03 -10.13
CA LEU A 108 -4.23 8.24 -9.03
C LEU A 108 -2.69 8.18 -9.11
N ASP A 109 -2.11 8.02 -10.30
CA ASP A 109 -0.66 8.01 -10.50
C ASP A 109 -0.03 9.39 -10.29
N SER A 110 -0.76 10.48 -10.56
CA SER A 110 -0.27 11.85 -10.42
C SER A 110 -0.15 12.30 -8.96
N ASP A 111 -0.97 11.76 -8.06
CA ASP A 111 -0.81 11.94 -6.61
C ASP A 111 0.36 11.08 -6.05
N SER A 112 0.82 10.07 -6.81
CA SER A 112 2.00 9.25 -6.48
C SER A 112 3.35 9.87 -6.91
N GLU A 113 3.36 11.01 -7.61
CA GLU A 113 4.62 11.64 -8.08
C GLU A 113 5.57 12.09 -6.95
N LYS A 114 5.15 12.01 -5.68
CA LYS A 114 6.05 12.20 -4.53
C LYS A 114 6.75 10.94 -4.02
N GLY A 115 6.60 9.78 -4.65
CA GLY A 115 7.18 8.55 -4.08
C GLY A 115 7.28 7.34 -5.00
N LYS A 116 7.85 7.46 -6.20
CA LYS A 116 8.17 6.27 -7.02
C LYS A 116 9.44 5.57 -6.50
N ALA A 117 9.29 4.63 -5.57
CA ALA A 117 10.36 3.68 -5.22
C ALA A 117 10.46 2.60 -6.30
N THR A 118 11.57 2.57 -7.03
CA THR A 118 11.86 1.53 -8.03
C THR A 118 12.58 0.35 -7.37
N ILE A 119 11.89 -0.78 -7.23
CA ILE A 119 12.51 -2.03 -6.77
C ILE A 119 13.26 -2.65 -7.95
N LYS A 120 14.59 -2.61 -7.90
CA LYS A 120 15.47 -3.36 -8.80
C LYS A 120 15.76 -4.73 -8.19
N TRP A 121 15.34 -5.77 -8.89
CA TRP A 121 15.75 -7.15 -8.58
C TRP A 121 17.12 -7.42 -9.21
N LYS A 122 18.03 -8.02 -8.45
CA LYS A 122 19.29 -8.59 -8.93
C LYS A 122 19.52 -9.94 -8.27
#